data_AF-A0A1B6ADF8-F1
#
_entry.id   AF-A0A1B6ADF8-F1
#
_cell.length_a   1.000
_cell.length_b   1.000
_cell.length_c   1.000
_cell.angle_alpha   90.00
_cell.angle_beta   90.00
_cell.angle_gamma   90.00
#
_symmetry.space_group_name_H-M   'P 1'
#
loop_
_entity.id
_entity.type
_entity.pdbx_description
1 polymer ?
#
loop_
_entity_poly.entity_id
_entity_poly.type
_entity_poly.pdbx_seq_one_letter_code
_entity_poly.pdbx_strand_id
1 'polypeptide(L)'
;MYETLARLLVQEFGIEADLVRPQATARDLELDSLSLSELAVMITEKTGLQFDEAAVDLDSTLEEIATHFLPAEEAASQRREPTATASD
;
A
#
# COMPACT_ATOMS: atom_id res chain seq x y z
N MET A 1 -9.77 1.92 -5.11
CA MET A 1 -8.31 2.14 -5.03
C MET A 1 -7.55 1.30 -6.04
N TYR A 2 -7.86 0.00 -6.14
CA TYR A 2 -7.21 -0.94 -7.07
C TYR A 2 -6.94 -0.38 -8.47
N GLU A 3 -7.92 0.22 -9.13
CA GLU A 3 -7.76 0.82 -10.47
C GLU A 3 -6.64 1.88 -10.58
N THR A 4 -6.44 2.71 -9.55
CA THR A 4 -5.36 3.71 -9.54
C THR A 4 -4.01 3.03 -9.36
N LEU A 5 -3.95 2.05 -8.46
CA LEU A 5 -2.75 1.26 -8.21
C LEU A 5 -2.34 0.50 -9.47
N ALA A 6 -3.27 -0.23 -10.09
CA ALA A 6 -3.05 -0.97 -11.33
C ALA A 6 -2.54 -0.06 -12.46
N ARG A 7 -3.13 1.13 -12.59
CA ARG A 7 -2.68 2.12 -13.57
C ARG A 7 -1.25 2.59 -13.32
N LEU A 8 -0.87 2.86 -12.07
CA LEU A 8 0.49 3.29 -11.73
C LEU A 8 1.50 2.16 -11.97
N LEU A 9 1.17 0.92 -11.62
CA LEU A 9 2.02 -0.24 -11.89
C LEU A 9 2.34 -0.39 -13.38
N VAL A 10 1.35 -0.19 -14.25
CA VAL A 10 1.56 -0.27 -15.70
C VAL A 10 2.31 0.96 -16.23
N GLN A 11 1.93 2.16 -15.80
CA GLN A 11 2.43 3.41 -16.43
C GLN A 11 3.78 3.86 -15.89
N GLU A 12 3.99 3.74 -14.58
CA GLU A 12 5.18 4.27 -13.89
C GLU A 12 6.20 3.17 -13.62
N PHE A 13 5.74 1.95 -13.30
CA PHE A 13 6.62 0.80 -13.00
C PHE A 13 6.85 -0.11 -14.21
N GLY A 14 6.12 0.10 -15.31
CA GLY A 14 6.31 -0.66 -16.55
C GLY A 14 5.89 -2.13 -16.47
N ILE A 15 5.03 -2.49 -15.51
CA ILE A 15 4.55 -3.87 -15.34
C ILE A 15 3.55 -4.20 -16.44
N GLU A 16 3.65 -5.39 -17.01
CA GLU A 16 2.73 -5.86 -18.04
C GLU A 16 1.30 -5.95 -17.49
N ALA A 17 0.34 -5.38 -18.22
CA ALA A 17 -1.04 -5.22 -17.73
C ALA A 17 -1.77 -6.55 -17.48
N ASP A 18 -1.34 -7.64 -18.11
CA ASP A 18 -1.87 -8.99 -17.92
C ASP A 18 -1.34 -9.68 -16.66
N LEU A 19 -0.23 -9.19 -16.09
CA LEU A 19 0.31 -9.61 -14.80
C LEU A 19 -0.38 -8.87 -13.64
N VAL A 20 -0.84 -7.64 -13.86
CA VAL A 20 -1.55 -6.82 -12.86
C VAL A 20 -2.95 -7.38 -12.60
N ARG A 21 -3.05 -8.32 -11.66
CA ARG A 21 -4.30 -8.98 -11.25
C ARG A 21 -4.54 -8.82 -9.74
N PRO A 22 -5.79 -8.82 -9.27
CA PRO A 22 -6.08 -8.62 -7.84
C PRO A 22 -5.37 -9.63 -6.94
N GLN A 23 -5.20 -10.87 -7.41
CA GLN A 23 -4.56 -11.98 -6.68
C GLN A 23 -3.03 -12.04 -6.84
N ALA A 24 -2.44 -11.22 -7.72
CA ALA A 24 -0.99 -11.19 -7.87
C ALA A 24 -0.38 -10.54 -6.62
N THR A 25 0.68 -11.14 -6.08
CA THR A 25 1.42 -10.56 -4.95
C THR A 25 2.43 -9.52 -5.43
N ALA A 26 2.91 -8.65 -4.54
CA ALA A 26 4.00 -7.75 -4.87
C ALA A 26 5.25 -8.53 -5.34
N ARG A 27 5.54 -9.68 -4.73
CA ARG A 27 6.61 -10.59 -5.15
C ARG A 27 6.40 -11.17 -6.55
N ASP A 28 5.17 -11.57 -6.89
CA ASP A 28 4.87 -12.12 -8.23
C ASP A 28 5.14 -11.08 -9.35
N LEU A 29 5.03 -9.80 -9.01
CA LEU A 29 5.31 -8.68 -9.91
C LEU A 29 6.76 -8.17 -9.81
N GLU A 30 7.62 -8.90 -9.10
CA GLU A 30 9.02 -8.55 -8.86
C GLU A 30 9.20 -7.16 -8.22
N LEU A 31 8.19 -6.68 -7.49
CA LEU A 31 8.31 -5.47 -6.69
C LEU A 31 9.20 -5.74 -5.48
N ASP A 32 10.01 -4.76 -5.13
CA ASP A 32 10.74 -4.72 -3.88
C ASP A 32 10.11 -3.73 -2.89
N SER A 33 10.65 -3.68 -1.67
CA SER A 33 10.16 -2.76 -0.65
C SER A 33 10.30 -1.30 -1.06
N LEU A 34 11.33 -0.95 -1.84
CA LEU A 34 11.54 0.42 -2.33
C LEU A 34 10.46 0.81 -3.33
N SER A 35 10.12 -0.10 -4.25
CA SER A 35 9.06 0.08 -5.24
C SER A 35 7.69 0.23 -4.56
N LEU A 36 7.43 -0.53 -3.49
CA LEU A 36 6.21 -0.37 -2.69
C LEU A 36 6.14 1.00 -1.99
N SER A 37 7.23 1.44 -1.37
CA SER A 37 7.29 2.80 -0.77
C SER A 37 7.10 3.89 -1.82
N GLU A 38 7.70 3.77 -3.00
CA GLU A 38 7.53 4.72 -4.10
C GLU A 38 6.09 4.75 -4.62
N LEU A 39 5.48 3.58 -4.83
CA LEU A 39 4.07 3.46 -5.21
C LEU A 39 3.16 4.13 -4.17
N ALA A 40 3.43 3.92 -2.89
CA ALA A 40 2.69 4.54 -1.80
C ALA A 40 2.80 6.07 -1.82
N VAL A 41 4.00 6.61 -2.06
CA VAL A 41 4.23 8.06 -2.22
C VAL A 41 3.43 8.60 -3.42
N MET A 42 3.51 7.95 -4.58
CA MET A 42 2.77 8.39 -5.78
C MET A 42 1.26 8.39 -5.57
N ILE A 43 0.71 7.36 -4.90
CA ILE A 43 -0.73 7.30 -4.59
C ILE A 43 -1.08 8.41 -3.59
N THR A 44 -0.25 8.64 -2.58
CA THR A 44 -0.44 9.69 -1.58
C THR A 44 -0.48 11.07 -2.23
N GLU A 45 0.48 11.39 -3.10
CA GLU A 45 0.53 12.68 -3.79
C GLU A 45 -0.68 12.89 -4.72
N LYS A 46 -1.16 11.83 -5.35
CA LYS A 46 -2.28 11.90 -6.31
C LYS A 46 -3.66 11.92 -5.64
N THR A 47 -3.80 11.34 -4.45
CA THR A 47 -5.12 11.09 -3.83
C THR A 47 -5.27 11.66 -2.43
N GLY A 48 -4.18 11.97 -1.75
CA GLY A 48 -4.16 12.36 -0.34
C GLY A 48 -4.37 11.20 0.65
N LEU A 49 -4.56 9.96 0.17
CA LEU A 49 -4.66 8.78 1.04
C LEU A 49 -3.28 8.44 1.62
N GLN A 50 -3.26 7.93 2.84
CA GLN A 50 -2.07 7.43 3.50
C GLN A 50 -2.01 5.91 3.36
N PHE A 51 -0.80 5.37 3.34
CA PHE A 51 -0.54 3.95 3.27
C PHE A 51 0.03 3.43 4.58
N ASP A 52 -0.48 2.29 5.05
CA ASP A 52 0.08 1.59 6.19
C ASP A 52 1.13 0.56 5.74
N GLU A 53 2.38 1.01 5.60
CA GLU A 53 3.50 0.15 5.20
C GLU A 53 3.76 -1.02 6.17
N ALA A 54 3.31 -0.93 7.42
CA ALA A 54 3.51 -2.00 8.40
C ALA A 54 2.50 -3.15 8.24
N ALA A 55 1.38 -2.89 7.55
CA ALA A 55 0.30 -3.86 7.35
C ALA A 55 0.43 -4.66 6.03
N VAL A 56 1.43 -4.34 5.21
CA VAL A 56 1.66 -4.95 3.90
C VAL A 56 3.09 -5.48 3.81
N ASP A 57 3.26 -6.64 3.19
CA ASP A 57 4.55 -7.21 2.83
C ASP A 57 4.60 -7.63 1.35
N LEU A 58 5.71 -8.23 0.94
CA LEU A 58 5.89 -8.68 -0.45
C LEU A 58 4.97 -9.84 -0.85
N ASP A 59 4.41 -10.57 0.11
CA ASP A 59 3.51 -11.70 -0.14
C ASP A 59 2.03 -11.25 -0.14
N SER A 60 1.76 -9.98 0.15
CA SER A 60 0.44 -9.37 0.07
C SER A 60 0.00 -9.19 -1.39
N THR A 61 -1.26 -9.49 -1.65
CA THR A 61 -1.89 -9.35 -2.98
C THR A 61 -2.16 -7.89 -3.33
N LEU A 62 -2.26 -7.57 -4.62
CA LEU A 62 -2.61 -6.22 -5.06
C LEU A 62 -3.97 -5.73 -4.55
N GLU A 63 -4.93 -6.64 -4.37
CA GLU A 63 -6.22 -6.30 -3.75
C GLU A 63 -6.04 -5.90 -2.29
N GLU A 64 -5.29 -6.67 -1.50
CA GLU A 64 -4.98 -6.35 -0.09
C GLU A 64 -4.25 -5.01 0.02
N ILE A 65 -3.18 -4.82 -0.76
CA ILE A 65 -2.42 -3.55 -0.80
C ILE A 65 -3.36 -2.36 -1.06
N ALA A 66 -4.30 -2.51 -2.00
CA ALA A 66 -5.24 -1.45 -2.32
C ALA A 66 -6.22 -1.11 -1.17
N THR A 67 -6.47 -2.03 -0.25
CA THR A 67 -7.34 -1.77 0.93
C THR A 67 -6.63 -1.02 2.06
N HIS A 68 -5.30 -1.03 2.09
CA HIS A 68 -4.50 -0.34 3.11
C HIS A 68 -4.26 1.15 2.82
N PHE A 69 -4.82 1.68 1.73
CA PHE A 69 -4.87 3.12 1.48
C PHE A 69 -6.12 3.73 2.11
N LEU A 70 -5.91 4.53 3.16
CA LEU A 70 -6.97 5.11 3.97
C LEU A 70 -6.82 6.64 4.06
N PRO A 71 -7.91 7.41 4.27
CA PRO A 71 -7.81 8.83 4.57
C PRO A 71 -6.87 9.11 5.75
N ALA A 72 -6.13 10.22 5.70
CA ALA A 72 -5.13 10.57 6.72
C ALA A 72 -5.67 10.62 8.16
N GLU A 73 -6.93 11.01 8.33
CA GLU A 73 -7.61 11.05 9.63
C GLU A 73 -7.78 9.64 10.24
N GLU A 74 -7.99 8.62 9.40
CA GLU A 74 -8.14 7.21 9.82
C GLU A 74 -6.78 6.54 10.09
N ALA A 75 -5.75 6.88 9.29
CA ALA A 75 -4.38 6.41 9.53
C ALA A 75 -3.76 6.99 10.81
N ALA A 76 -4.15 8.21 11.21
CA ALA A 76 -3.71 8.82 12.46
C ALA A 76 -4.36 8.21 13.71
N SER A 77 -5.57 7.66 13.58
CA SER A 77 -6.31 7.04 14.68
C SER A 77 -5.74 5.65 15.04
N GLN A 78 -5.18 4.93 14.07
CA GLN A 78 -4.53 3.62 14.28
C GLN A 78 -3.16 3.72 14.97
N ARG A 79 -2.47 4.87 14.89
CA ARG A 79 -1.19 5.13 15.60
C ARG A 79 -1.36 5.60 17.05
N ARG A 80 -2.60 5.75 17.54
CA ARG A 80 -2.91 6.20 18.90
C ARG A 80 -3.40 5.04 19.78
N GLU A 81 -2.57 4.02 19.98
CA GLU A 81 -2.66 3.19 21.18
C GLU A 81 -1.40 3.36 22.04
N PRO A 82 -1.44 4.18 23.09
CA PRO A 82 -0.47 4.16 24.16
C PRO A 82 -1.03 3.29 25.29
N THR A 83 -0.72 2.00 25.34
CA THR A 83 -0.88 1.25 26.60
C THR A 83 0.32 1.51 27.49
N ALA A 84 0.43 2.75 27.96
CA ALA A 84 1.15 3.04 29.19
C ALA A 84 0.21 2.69 30.35
N THR A 85 0.31 1.46 30.85
CA THR A 85 -0.06 1.17 32.24
C THR A 85 1.22 0.77 32.95
N ALA A 86 1.90 1.78 33.45
CA ALA A 86 2.72 1.63 34.64
C ALA A 86 1.76 1.22 35.77
N SER A 87 1.99 0.06 36.36
CA SER A 87 1.40 -0.30 37.65
C SER A 87 2.54 -0.44 38.66
N ASP A 88 2.37 0.36 39.71
CA ASP A 88 3.05 0.42 41.00
C ASP A 88 3.39 -0.96 41.60
#